data_AF-A0A1W6SSP2-F1
#
_entry.id   AF-A0A1W6SSP2-F1
#
_cell.length_a   1.000
_cell.length_b   1.000
_cell.length_c   1.000
_cell.angle_alpha   90.00
_cell.angle_beta   90.00
_cell.angle_gamma   90.00
#
_symmetry.space_group_name_H-M   'P 1'
#
loop_
_entity.id
_entity.type
_entity.pdbx_description
1 polymer ?
#
loop_
_entity_poly.entity_id
_entity_poly.type
_entity_poly.pdbx_seq_one_letter_code
_entity_poly.pdbx_strand_id
1 'polypeptide(L)'
;MKAKFGNIIAALSMIGMLGSVSSSVVAAQPIDTPEIRAAAQNAVTRSDHESIAKFYENTAAQMQAKVKEQKELLEQYENKSYLYGRRAQDLQSHTAALIRDYEKSVEASTQTATLHRQMAAKLNQNHAATQLPDSATGL
;
A
#
# COMPACT_ATOMS: atom_id res chain seq x y z
N MET A 1 30.34 0.08 -12.00
CA MET A 1 29.51 1.30 -11.88
C MET A 1 28.42 1.03 -10.85
N LYS A 2 28.42 1.77 -9.73
CA LYS A 2 27.44 1.59 -8.64
C LYS A 2 26.25 2.52 -8.90
N ALA A 3 25.12 1.97 -9.32
CA ALA A 3 23.88 2.74 -9.44
C ALA A 3 23.29 2.95 -8.03
N LYS A 4 23.09 4.22 -7.66
CA LYS A 4 22.60 4.66 -6.35
C LYS A 4 21.08 4.46 -6.29
N PHE A 5 20.64 3.34 -5.72
CA PHE A 5 19.22 3.03 -5.45
C PHE A 5 18.50 4.12 -4.63
N GLY A 6 19.21 4.90 -3.82
CA GLY A 6 18.63 5.98 -3.01
C GLY A 6 18.01 7.14 -3.81
N ASN A 7 18.38 7.34 -5.07
CA ASN A 7 17.87 8.46 -5.86
C ASN A 7 16.50 8.21 -6.51
N ILE A 8 16.05 6.96 -6.61
CA ILE A 8 14.75 6.64 -7.24
C ILE A 8 13.61 6.81 -6.21
N ILE A 9 13.88 6.56 -4.93
CA ILE A 9 12.89 6.75 -3.85
C ILE A 9 12.72 8.24 -3.49
N ALA A 10 13.77 9.06 -3.61
CA ALA A 10 13.69 10.50 -3.33
C ALA A 10 12.72 11.25 -4.25
N ALA A 11 12.44 10.74 -5.45
CA ALA A 11 11.51 11.37 -6.39
C ALA A 11 10.03 11.16 -6.02
N LEU A 12 9.68 10.22 -5.12
CA LEU A 12 8.30 10.04 -4.63
C LEU A 12 7.95 10.94 -3.43
N SER A 13 8.89 11.74 -2.93
CA SER A 13 8.71 12.54 -1.70
C SER A 13 8.10 13.94 -1.92
N MET A 14 7.59 14.26 -3.11
CA MET A 14 7.00 15.57 -3.42
C MET A 14 5.61 15.45 -4.04
N ILE A 15 4.67 14.81 -3.35
CA ILE A 15 3.25 15.10 -3.54
C ILE A 15 2.61 15.22 -2.15
N GLY A 16 2.94 16.33 -1.51
CA GLY A 16 2.23 16.84 -0.35
C GLY A 16 1.84 18.27 -0.64
N MET A 17 0.65 18.48 -1.20
CA MET A 17 -0.02 19.78 -1.14
C MET A 17 -1.53 19.55 -1.19
N LEU A 18 -2.16 19.74 -0.02
CA LEU A 18 -3.59 19.97 0.09
C LEU A 18 -3.91 21.27 -0.65
N GLY A 19 -4.78 21.19 -1.66
CA GLY A 19 -5.37 22.32 -2.35
C GLY A 19 -6.74 21.91 -2.86
N SER A 20 -7.78 22.52 -2.29
CA SER A 20 -9.18 22.30 -2.62
C SER A 20 -9.49 22.47 -4.11
N VAL A 21 -10.59 21.82 -4.52
CA VAL A 21 -11.34 21.97 -5.78
C VAL A 21 -10.62 21.64 -7.09
N SER A 22 -10.86 20.42 -7.57
CA SER A 22 -11.49 20.13 -8.87
C SER A 22 -11.35 18.63 -9.10
N SER A 23 -12.42 17.96 -9.56
CA SER A 23 -12.39 16.59 -10.08
C SER A 23 -11.42 16.48 -11.26
N SER A 24 -10.13 16.45 -10.96
CA SER A 24 -9.13 15.89 -11.84
C SER A 24 -9.23 14.40 -11.57
N VAL A 25 -9.86 13.67 -12.47
CA VAL A 25 -9.65 12.23 -12.59
C VAL A 25 -8.17 12.07 -12.91
N VAL A 26 -7.33 12.11 -11.88
CA VAL A 26 -6.00 11.54 -11.94
C VAL A 26 -6.30 10.07 -12.16
N ALA A 27 -6.09 9.59 -13.38
CA ALA A 27 -6.04 8.17 -13.63
C ALA A 27 -5.08 7.60 -12.59
N ALA A 28 -5.65 6.89 -11.60
CA ALA A 28 -4.89 6.36 -10.50
C ALA A 28 -3.81 5.47 -11.13
N GLN A 29 -2.56 5.92 -11.05
CA GLN A 29 -1.45 5.12 -11.55
C GLN A 29 -1.49 3.77 -10.82
N PRO A 30 -1.17 2.66 -11.49
CA PRO A 30 -1.15 1.36 -10.84
C PRO A 30 -0.24 1.44 -9.61
N ILE A 31 -0.82 1.27 -8.42
CA ILE A 31 -0.07 1.41 -7.18
C ILE A 31 0.92 0.24 -7.05
N ASP A 32 0.59 -0.95 -7.58
CA ASP A 32 1.44 -2.14 -7.52
C ASP A 32 1.97 -2.51 -8.92
N THR A 33 3.10 -1.93 -9.31
CA THR A 33 3.75 -2.20 -10.62
C THR A 33 4.67 -3.42 -10.55
N PRO A 34 5.04 -4.04 -11.69
CA PRO A 34 6.04 -5.12 -11.72
C PRO A 34 7.37 -4.73 -11.07
N GLU A 35 7.81 -3.48 -11.22
CA GLU A 35 9.05 -2.97 -10.65
C GLU A 35 8.97 -2.88 -9.11
N ILE A 36 7.82 -2.45 -8.58
CA ILE A 36 7.57 -2.42 -7.13
C ILE A 36 7.56 -3.83 -6.55
N ARG A 37 6.90 -4.79 -7.23
CA ARG A 37 6.92 -6.20 -6.83
C ARG A 37 8.33 -6.80 -6.87
N ALA A 38 9.12 -6.46 -7.90
CA ALA A 38 10.51 -6.89 -7.96
C ALA A 38 11.34 -6.28 -6.83
N ALA A 39 11.14 -5.01 -6.48
CA ALA A 39 11.82 -4.38 -5.34
C ALA A 39 11.43 -5.05 -4.02
N ALA A 40 10.15 -5.38 -3.83
CA ALA A 40 9.67 -6.11 -2.66
C ALA A 40 10.33 -7.49 -2.53
N GLN A 41 10.43 -8.24 -3.62
CA GLN A 41 11.04 -9.58 -3.64
C GLN A 41 12.56 -9.55 -3.40
N ASN A 42 13.25 -8.51 -3.86
CA ASN A 42 14.70 -8.40 -3.79
C ASN A 42 15.21 -7.59 -2.58
N ALA A 43 14.34 -7.28 -1.61
CA ALA A 43 14.73 -6.56 -0.40
C ALA A 43 15.69 -7.40 0.46
N VAL A 44 16.79 -6.79 0.93
CA VAL A 44 17.83 -7.50 1.70
C VAL A 44 18.07 -6.85 3.06
N THR A 45 18.08 -5.52 3.13
CA THR A 45 18.40 -4.83 4.38
C THR A 45 17.14 -4.58 5.22
N ARG A 46 17.33 -4.40 6.53
CA ARG A 46 16.25 -3.99 7.44
C ARG A 46 15.52 -2.74 6.92
N SER A 47 16.28 -1.75 6.47
CA SER A 47 15.73 -0.49 5.94
C SER A 47 14.92 -0.70 4.66
N ASP A 48 15.32 -1.64 3.79
CA ASP A 48 14.54 -1.97 2.59
C ASP A 48 13.19 -2.57 2.99
N HIS A 49 13.19 -3.56 3.88
CA HIS A 49 11.95 -4.17 4.36
C HIS A 49 11.05 -3.15 5.08
N GLU A 50 11.60 -2.25 5.90
CA GLU A 50 10.82 -1.18 6.53
C GLU A 50 10.19 -0.22 5.50
N SER A 51 10.93 0.12 4.45
CA SER A 51 10.46 1.00 3.38
C SER A 51 9.32 0.36 2.58
N ILE A 52 9.46 -0.93 2.24
CA ILE A 52 8.42 -1.70 1.53
C ILE A 52 7.19 -1.88 2.42
N ALA A 53 7.37 -2.15 3.71
CA ALA A 53 6.25 -2.24 4.65
C ALA A 53 5.45 -0.92 4.68
N LYS A 54 6.14 0.21 4.81
CA LYS A 54 5.51 1.53 4.80
C LYS A 54 4.79 1.83 3.48
N PHE A 55 5.37 1.40 2.36
CA PHE A 55 4.75 1.54 1.05
C PHE A 55 3.40 0.81 1.00
N TYR A 56 3.37 -0.48 1.35
CA TYR A 56 2.13 -1.26 1.31
C TYR A 56 1.13 -0.87 2.41
N GLU A 57 1.57 -0.36 3.57
CA GLU A 57 0.70 0.28 4.57
C GLU A 57 -0.05 1.48 3.98
N ASN A 58 0.67 2.36 3.27
CA ASN A 58 0.06 3.50 2.60
C ASN A 58 -0.88 3.07 1.47
N THR A 59 -0.53 2.02 0.72
CA THR A 59 -1.40 1.45 -0.31
C THR A 59 -2.70 0.90 0.30
N ALA A 60 -2.60 0.15 1.41
CA ALA A 60 -3.77 -0.35 2.12
C ALA A 60 -4.68 0.79 2.60
N ALA A 61 -4.10 1.86 3.17
CA ALA A 61 -4.85 3.03 3.60
C ALA A 61 -5.57 3.74 2.43
N GLN A 62 -4.91 3.88 1.28
CA GLN A 62 -5.52 4.45 0.08
C GLN A 62 -6.66 3.59 -0.46
N MET A 63 -6.48 2.26 -0.53
CA MET A 63 -7.56 1.35 -0.98
C MET A 63 -8.72 1.34 0.00
N GLN A 64 -8.45 1.42 1.31
CA GLN A 64 -9.48 1.51 2.33
C GLN A 64 -10.31 2.81 2.21
N ALA A 65 -9.68 3.92 1.84
CA ALA A 65 -10.39 5.17 1.54
C ALA A 65 -11.32 5.01 0.33
N LYS A 66 -10.84 4.36 -0.74
CA LYS A 66 -11.68 4.05 -1.91
C LYS A 66 -12.85 3.12 -1.57
N VAL A 67 -12.66 2.12 -0.70
CA VAL A 67 -13.75 1.27 -0.22
C VAL A 67 -14.86 2.10 0.41
N LYS A 68 -14.51 3.10 1.24
CA LYS A 68 -15.50 3.98 1.88
C LYS A 68 -16.27 4.81 0.85
N GLU A 69 -15.55 5.46 -0.07
CA GLU A 69 -16.16 6.24 -1.15
C GLU A 69 -17.11 5.40 -2.01
N GLN A 70 -16.69 4.20 -2.41
CA GLN A 70 -17.54 3.31 -3.22
C GLN A 70 -18.75 2.79 -2.44
N LYS A 71 -18.65 2.57 -1.13
CA LYS A 71 -19.80 2.18 -0.28
C LYS A 71 -20.84 3.31 -0.21
N GLU A 72 -20.41 4.54 -0.02
CA GLU A 72 -21.30 5.71 -0.05
C GLU A 72 -21.97 5.88 -1.42
N LEU A 73 -21.21 5.66 -2.50
CA LEU A 73 -21.75 5.73 -3.86
C LEU A 73 -22.76 4.61 -4.15
N LEU A 74 -22.47 3.37 -3.71
CA LEU A 74 -23.38 2.25 -3.85
C LEU A 74 -24.70 2.52 -3.12
N GLU A 75 -24.63 3.02 -1.89
CA GLU A 75 -25.81 3.41 -1.11
C GLU A 75 -26.66 4.45 -1.88
N GLN A 76 -26.03 5.42 -2.53
CA GLN A 76 -26.77 6.38 -3.37
C GLN A 76 -27.43 5.72 -4.58
N TYR A 77 -26.74 4.81 -5.26
CA TYR A 77 -27.30 4.08 -6.40
C TYR A 77 -28.44 3.14 -6.01
N GLU A 78 -28.41 2.58 -4.81
CA GLU A 78 -29.49 1.77 -4.23
C GLU A 78 -30.68 2.64 -3.83
N ASN A 79 -30.45 3.66 -3.00
CA ASN A 79 -31.51 4.51 -2.44
C ASN A 79 -32.15 5.45 -3.48
N LYS A 80 -31.41 5.85 -4.51
CA LYS A 80 -31.87 6.79 -5.55
C LYS A 80 -31.87 6.17 -6.95
N SER A 81 -32.07 4.85 -7.03
CA SER A 81 -32.12 4.11 -8.30
C SER A 81 -33.04 4.75 -9.35
N TYR A 82 -34.15 5.36 -8.93
CA TYR A 82 -35.09 6.10 -9.79
C TYR A 82 -34.45 7.24 -10.59
N LEU A 83 -33.35 7.85 -10.11
CA LEU A 83 -32.61 8.89 -10.84
C LEU A 83 -31.82 8.35 -12.03
N TYR A 84 -31.50 7.05 -12.02
CA TYR A 84 -30.61 6.42 -13.02
C TYR A 84 -31.37 5.52 -14.00
N GLY A 85 -32.65 5.24 -13.72
CA GLY A 85 -33.52 4.42 -14.57
C GLY A 85 -32.91 3.05 -14.84
N ARG A 86 -32.89 2.62 -16.12
CA ARG A 86 -32.36 1.30 -16.51
C ARG A 86 -30.88 1.10 -16.19
N ARG A 87 -30.09 2.17 -15.98
CA ARG A 87 -28.65 2.07 -15.65
C ARG A 87 -28.39 1.79 -14.17
N ALA A 88 -29.39 1.88 -13.29
CA ALA A 88 -29.20 1.73 -11.85
C ALA A 88 -28.54 0.38 -11.49
N GLN A 89 -29.02 -0.70 -12.10
CA GLN A 89 -28.50 -2.05 -11.82
C GLN A 89 -27.05 -2.23 -12.26
N ASP A 90 -26.68 -1.69 -13.43
CA ASP A 90 -25.30 -1.74 -13.93
C ASP A 90 -24.36 -0.95 -13.02
N LEU A 91 -24.78 0.24 -12.59
CA LEU A 91 -24.03 1.09 -11.66
C LEU A 91 -23.81 0.40 -10.31
N GLN A 92 -24.88 -0.16 -9.72
CA GLN A 92 -24.79 -0.92 -8.47
C GLN A 92 -23.84 -2.10 -8.59
N SER A 93 -23.98 -2.90 -9.65
CA SER A 93 -23.16 -4.11 -9.86
C SER A 93 -21.69 -3.76 -10.07
N HIS A 94 -21.41 -2.70 -10.84
CA HIS A 94 -20.06 -2.21 -11.07
C HIS A 94 -19.42 -1.67 -9.78
N THR A 95 -20.13 -0.83 -9.03
CA THR A 95 -19.62 -0.29 -7.77
C THR A 95 -19.40 -1.40 -6.73
N ALA A 96 -20.30 -2.38 -6.65
CA ALA A 96 -20.11 -3.55 -5.80
C ALA A 96 -18.87 -4.37 -6.19
N ALA A 97 -18.56 -4.47 -7.49
CA ALA A 97 -17.32 -5.09 -7.95
C ALA A 97 -16.07 -4.30 -7.52
N LEU A 98 -16.09 -2.98 -7.70
CA LEU A 98 -15.00 -2.09 -7.25
C LEU A 98 -14.75 -2.21 -5.75
N ILE A 99 -15.80 -2.27 -4.93
CA ILE A 99 -15.67 -2.47 -3.47
C ILE A 99 -14.90 -3.77 -3.19
N ARG A 100 -15.29 -4.89 -3.80
CA ARG A 100 -14.63 -6.19 -3.60
C ARG A 100 -13.17 -6.16 -4.04
N ASP A 101 -12.87 -5.51 -5.16
CA ASP A 101 -11.50 -5.44 -5.69
C ASP A 101 -10.60 -4.59 -4.80
N TYR A 102 -11.11 -3.47 -4.28
CA TYR A 102 -10.38 -2.65 -3.32
C TYR A 102 -10.22 -3.35 -1.97
N GLU A 103 -11.22 -4.07 -1.46
CA GLU A 103 -11.12 -4.86 -0.23
C GLU A 103 -10.02 -5.94 -0.34
N LYS A 104 -9.98 -6.68 -1.47
CA LYS A 104 -8.87 -7.61 -1.75
C LYS A 104 -7.51 -6.92 -1.78
N SER A 105 -7.45 -5.72 -2.33
CA SER A 105 -6.22 -4.93 -2.41
C SER A 105 -5.76 -4.44 -1.03
N VAL A 106 -6.69 -4.08 -0.13
CA VAL A 106 -6.41 -3.77 1.28
C VAL A 106 -5.80 -4.98 1.96
N GLU A 107 -6.41 -6.16 1.80
CA GLU A 107 -5.94 -7.40 2.40
C GLU A 107 -4.52 -7.77 1.92
N ALA A 108 -4.31 -7.84 0.60
CA ALA A 108 -3.02 -8.20 0.02
C ALA A 108 -1.90 -7.23 0.42
N SER A 109 -2.20 -5.92 0.44
CA SER A 109 -1.24 -4.90 0.87
C SER A 109 -0.92 -5.02 2.35
N THR A 110 -1.93 -5.25 3.20
CA THR A 110 -1.73 -5.43 4.65
C THR A 110 -0.90 -6.66 4.96
N GLN A 111 -1.16 -7.78 4.27
CA GLN A 111 -0.38 -9.01 4.40
C GLN A 111 1.08 -8.78 3.99
N THR A 112 1.31 -8.13 2.85
CA THR A 112 2.66 -7.83 2.35
C THR A 112 3.41 -6.92 3.32
N ALA A 113 2.77 -5.85 3.80
CA ALA A 113 3.37 -4.97 4.80
C ALA A 113 3.76 -5.72 6.08
N THR A 114 2.86 -6.58 6.58
CA THR A 114 3.10 -7.39 7.78
C THR A 114 4.30 -8.32 7.60
N LEU A 115 4.40 -9.01 6.46
CA LEU A 115 5.55 -9.88 6.15
C LEU A 115 6.86 -9.10 6.16
N HIS A 116 6.89 -7.92 5.55
CA HIS A 116 8.09 -7.08 5.52
C HIS A 116 8.45 -6.53 6.92
N ARG A 117 7.47 -6.17 7.76
CA ARG A 117 7.74 -5.81 9.17
C ARG A 117 8.40 -6.95 9.94
N GLN A 118 7.92 -8.18 9.74
CA GLN A 118 8.50 -9.36 10.37
C GLN A 118 9.94 -9.63 9.90
N MET A 119 10.21 -9.49 8.60
CA MET A 119 11.57 -9.63 8.05
C MET A 119 12.53 -8.58 8.62
N ALA A 120 12.11 -7.31 8.69
CA ALA A 120 12.88 -6.24 9.32
C ALA A 120 13.19 -6.52 10.79
N ALA A 121 12.19 -7.00 11.56
CA ALA A 121 12.35 -7.35 12.97
C ALA A 121 13.36 -8.49 13.18
N LYS A 122 13.31 -9.53 12.35
CA LYS A 122 14.27 -10.66 12.40
C LYS A 122 15.71 -10.20 12.14
N LEU A 123 15.92 -9.34 11.14
CA LEU A 123 17.25 -8.77 10.86
C LEU A 123 17.78 -7.92 12.03
N ASN A 124 16.90 -7.19 12.72
CA ASN A 124 17.26 -6.42 13.91
C ASN A 124 17.70 -7.31 15.08
N GLN A 125 16.97 -8.41 15.33
CA GLN A 125 17.30 -9.37 16.39
C GLN A 125 18.64 -10.07 16.11
N ASN A 126 18.88 -10.49 14.87
CA ASN A 126 20.14 -11.12 14.47
C ASN A 126 21.33 -10.16 14.66
N HIS A 127 21.17 -8.88 14.34
CA HIS A 127 22.22 -7.88 14.55
C HIS A 127 22.55 -7.70 16.04
N ALA A 128 21.54 -7.61 16.90
CA ALA A 128 21.72 -7.49 18.34
C ALA A 128 22.40 -8.72 18.96
N ALA A 129 22.07 -9.92 18.49
CA ALA A 129 22.70 -11.17 18.96
C ALA A 129 24.20 -11.25 18.59
N THR A 130 24.58 -10.77 17.40
CA THR A 130 25.99 -10.72 16.96
C THR A 130 26.82 -9.65 17.70
N GLN A 131 26.17 -8.68 18.34
CA GLN A 131 26.83 -7.59 19.07
C GLN A 131 27.07 -7.88 20.57
N LEU A 132 26.59 -9.01 21.10
CA LEU A 132 26.89 -9.41 22.48
C LEU A 132 28.37 -9.86 22.57
N PRO A 133 29.23 -9.18 23.36
CA PRO A 133 30.63 -9.53 23.48
C PRO A 133 30.82 -10.84 24.26
N ASP A 134 31.82 -11.60 23.83
CA ASP A 134 32.39 -12.82 24.43
C ASP A 134 33.10 -12.56 25.78
N SER A 135 32.63 -11.58 26.57
CA SER A 135 33.23 -11.18 27.84
C SER A 135 32.67 -11.96 29.04
N ALA A 136 32.08 -13.13 28.82
CA ALA A 136 31.57 -14.02 29.87
C ALA A 136 32.41 -15.29 30.07
N THR A 137 33.60 -15.39 29.47
CA THR A 137 34.57 -16.47 29.71
C THR A 137 35.86 -15.93 30.32
N GLY A 138 35.73 -15.43 31.55
CA GLY A 138 36.86 -15.19 32.45
C GLY A 138 36.62 -15.93 33.76
N LEU A 139 37.06 -17.20 33.81
CA LEU A 139 37.34 -17.95 35.03
C LEU A 139 38.81 -18.37 35.00
#